data_AF-A0A4T0UJS0-F1
#
_entry.id   AF-A0A4T0UJS0-F1
#
_cell.length_a   1.000
_cell.length_b   1.000
_cell.length_c   1.000
_cell.angle_alpha   90.00
_cell.angle_beta   90.00
_cell.angle_gamma   90.00
#
_symmetry.space_group_name_H-M   'P 1'
#
loop_
_entity.id
_entity.type
_entity.pdbx_description
1 polymer ?
#
loop_
_entity_poly.entity_id
_entity_poly.type
_entity_poly.pdbx_seq_one_letter_code
_entity_poly.pdbx_strand_id
1 'polypeptide(L)'
;MVAALRAGAFLGCRPGGVVHVVTGAATASGRWATVSSRPACGVRTRRLAVVPSTGPIDLHGARFCRRCTRHLPPVLGRTTAGLVSRDETAAVYADLTLDDLRQALAWARTVDEAHGVGYLALLIHGPAPLHRPTDPARLARWDLETATRDRLRRLRHAALTPEERAQAADDARRQAEDAARVQAAHARGYRMDRITDRRNRGQYVPTWDRDLLRT
;
A
#
# COMPACT_ATOMS: atom_id res chain seq x y z
N MET A 1 9.90 0.75 7.07
CA MET A 1 10.32 -0.44 7.85
C MET A 1 11.21 -1.43 7.06
N VAL A 2 11.98 -0.96 6.07
CA VAL A 2 12.98 -1.72 5.27
C VAL A 2 14.40 -1.13 5.43
N ALA A 3 14.51 -0.02 6.17
CA ALA A 3 15.74 0.77 6.29
C ALA A 3 16.84 0.13 7.14
N ALA A 4 16.50 -0.80 8.04
CA ALA A 4 17.46 -1.36 8.99
C ALA A 4 18.58 -2.17 8.31
N LEU A 5 18.28 -2.89 7.22
CA LEU A 5 19.31 -3.63 6.47
C LEU A 5 20.13 -2.78 5.51
N ARG A 6 19.62 -1.61 5.08
CA ARG A 6 20.41 -0.67 4.27
C ARG A 6 21.41 0.15 5.10
N ALA A 7 21.30 0.15 6.43
CA ALA A 7 22.10 0.96 7.34
C ALA A 7 23.15 0.17 8.15
N GLY A 8 23.69 -0.92 7.61
CA GLY A 8 24.77 -1.68 8.27
C GLY A 8 24.28 -2.62 9.38
N ALA A 9 23.10 -3.22 9.25
CA ALA A 9 22.69 -4.29 10.17
C ALA A 9 23.20 -5.67 9.71
N PHE A 10 23.53 -6.53 10.67
CA PHE A 10 23.99 -7.90 10.44
C PHE A 10 23.35 -8.88 11.41
N LEU A 11 23.46 -10.18 11.13
CA LEU A 11 22.97 -11.22 12.04
C LEU A 11 24.03 -11.53 13.09
N GLY A 12 23.63 -11.55 14.35
CA GLY A 12 24.50 -11.84 15.48
C GLY A 12 23.88 -12.90 16.38
N CYS A 13 24.68 -13.89 16.78
CA CYS A 13 24.23 -14.93 17.71
C CYS A 13 25.28 -15.16 18.81
N ARG A 14 24.87 -15.89 19.85
CA ARG A 14 25.83 -16.59 20.70
C ARG A 14 26.08 -17.98 20.12
N PRO A 15 27.27 -18.56 20.32
CA PRO A 15 27.48 -19.98 20.05
C PRO A 15 26.38 -20.81 20.74
N GLY A 16 25.60 -21.58 19.96
CA GLY A 16 24.45 -22.38 20.44
C GLY A 16 23.23 -21.59 20.94
N GLY A 17 23.17 -20.28 20.70
CA GLY A 17 22.14 -19.38 21.22
C GLY A 17 21.15 -18.87 20.19
N VAL A 18 20.32 -17.91 20.60
CA VAL A 18 19.31 -17.28 19.74
C VAL A 18 19.97 -16.29 18.76
N VAL A 19 19.49 -16.25 17.51
CA VAL A 19 19.96 -15.31 16.48
C VAL A 19 19.18 -13.99 16.54
N HIS A 20 19.92 -12.89 16.52
CA HIS A 20 19.41 -11.53 16.59
C HIS A 20 19.81 -10.71 15.36
N VAL A 21 18.97 -9.74 15.00
CA VAL A 21 19.37 -8.65 14.08
C VAL A 21 20.11 -7.62 14.91
N VAL A 22 21.34 -7.30 14.53
CA VAL A 22 22.22 -6.37 15.22
C VAL A 22 22.41 -5.14 14.34
N THR A 23 22.17 -3.96 14.91
CA THR A 23 22.41 -2.67 14.25
C THR A 23 23.72 -2.09 14.77
N GLY A 24 24.63 -1.72 13.87
CA GLY A 24 25.94 -1.16 14.22
C GLY A 24 27.07 -1.79 13.39
N ALA A 25 28.32 -1.57 13.78
CA ALA A 25 29.47 -2.10 13.04
C ALA A 25 29.95 -3.45 13.59
N ALA A 26 30.42 -4.33 12.70
CA ALA A 26 31.25 -5.46 13.11
C ALA A 26 32.67 -4.98 13.45
N THR A 27 33.40 -5.74 14.26
CA THR A 27 34.84 -5.51 14.49
C THR A 27 35.59 -5.59 13.15
N ALA A 28 36.79 -5.01 13.05
CA ALA A 28 37.60 -5.05 11.82
C ALA A 28 37.82 -6.47 11.24
N SER A 29 37.86 -7.50 12.10
CA SER A 29 37.96 -8.90 11.69
C SER A 29 36.66 -9.52 11.16
N GLY A 30 35.53 -8.79 11.21
CA GLY A 30 34.20 -9.25 10.79
C GLY A 30 33.57 -10.35 11.66
N ARG A 31 34.28 -10.89 12.67
CA ARG A 31 33.83 -12.06 13.44
C ARG A 31 32.88 -11.73 14.59
N TRP A 32 32.92 -10.50 15.11
CA TRP A 32 32.18 -10.11 16.31
C TRP A 32 31.49 -8.76 16.13
N ALA A 33 30.36 -8.57 16.81
CA ALA A 33 29.76 -7.26 16.97
C ALA A 33 30.66 -6.34 17.82
N THR A 34 30.72 -5.06 17.48
CA THR A 34 31.37 -4.04 18.33
C THR A 34 30.57 -3.81 19.61
N VAL A 35 31.21 -3.24 20.65
CA VAL A 35 30.56 -2.96 21.95
C VAL A 35 29.41 -1.94 21.81
N SER A 36 29.49 -1.05 20.82
CA SER A 36 28.44 -0.08 20.52
C SER A 36 27.24 -0.68 19.77
N SER A 37 27.40 -1.87 19.19
CA SER A 37 26.34 -2.54 18.45
C SER A 37 25.30 -3.14 19.38
N ARG A 38 24.03 -3.03 18.99
CA ARG A 38 22.91 -3.53 19.82
C ARG A 38 21.96 -4.38 19.00
N PRO A 39 21.35 -5.43 19.59
CA PRO A 39 20.23 -6.11 18.97
C PRO A 39 19.06 -5.15 18.76
N ALA A 40 18.41 -5.23 17.61
CA ALA A 40 17.20 -4.47 17.30
C ALA A 40 16.06 -4.72 18.32
N CYS A 41 16.04 -5.90 18.95
CA CYS A 41 15.08 -6.22 20.00
C CYS A 41 15.37 -5.58 21.37
N GLY A 42 16.49 -4.86 21.52
CA GLY A 42 16.87 -4.17 22.76
C GLY A 42 17.31 -5.08 23.91
N VAL A 43 17.42 -6.39 23.69
CA VAL A 43 17.88 -7.33 24.72
C VAL A 43 19.36 -7.07 25.03
N ARG A 44 19.71 -7.01 26.31
CA ARG A 44 21.10 -6.92 26.78
C ARG A 44 21.80 -8.25 26.55
N THR A 45 22.36 -8.42 25.37
CA THR A 45 23.23 -9.55 25.04
C THR A 45 24.69 -9.16 25.26
N ARG A 46 25.48 -10.03 25.90
CA ARG A 46 26.96 -9.92 25.85
C ARG A 46 27.44 -10.12 24.39
N ARG A 47 28.75 -9.99 24.15
CA ARG A 47 29.41 -10.11 22.84
C ARG A 47 28.76 -11.14 21.91
N LEU A 48 28.33 -10.70 20.74
CA LEU A 48 27.67 -11.51 19.71
C LEU A 48 28.65 -11.85 18.59
N ALA A 49 28.68 -13.12 18.20
CA ALA A 49 29.39 -13.56 17.01
C ALA A 49 28.58 -13.16 15.78
N VAL A 50 29.24 -12.63 14.76
CA VAL A 50 28.60 -12.32 13.48
C VAL A 50 28.34 -13.65 12.78
N VAL A 51 27.09 -13.86 12.36
CA VAL A 51 26.73 -15.01 11.53
C VAL A 51 27.18 -14.69 10.11
N PRO A 52 28.09 -15.48 9.51
CA PRO A 52 28.53 -15.26 8.14
C PRO A 52 27.33 -15.43 7.20
N SER A 53 27.07 -14.44 6.36
CA SER A 53 25.91 -14.43 5.45
C SER A 53 26.35 -14.47 3.98
N THR A 54 27.23 -15.41 3.62
CA THR A 54 27.67 -15.60 2.21
C THR A 54 26.85 -16.67 1.47
N GLY A 55 25.71 -17.10 2.01
CA GLY A 55 24.86 -18.15 1.46
C GLY A 55 23.59 -18.37 2.30
N PRO A 56 22.81 -19.45 2.05
CA PRO A 56 21.68 -19.81 2.90
C PRO A 56 22.14 -19.93 4.36
N ILE A 57 21.43 -19.25 5.27
CA ILE A 57 21.81 -19.19 6.68
C ILE A 57 21.50 -20.55 7.31
N ASP A 58 22.52 -21.40 7.44
CA ASP A 58 22.42 -22.58 8.29
C ASP A 58 22.51 -22.12 9.75
N LEU A 59 21.41 -22.31 10.48
CA LEU A 59 21.31 -21.92 11.88
C LEU A 59 21.96 -22.95 12.82
N HIS A 60 22.39 -24.12 12.33
CA HIS A 60 22.99 -25.18 13.15
C HIS A 60 22.21 -25.47 14.45
N GLY A 61 20.87 -25.47 14.37
CA GLY A 61 19.98 -25.68 15.53
C GLY A 61 19.66 -24.43 16.37
N ALA A 62 20.20 -23.26 16.04
CA ALA A 62 19.85 -21.98 16.66
C ALA A 62 18.45 -21.51 16.25
N ARG A 63 17.76 -20.83 17.17
CA ARG A 63 16.43 -20.24 16.93
C ARG A 63 16.55 -18.73 16.70
N PHE A 64 15.73 -18.17 15.81
CA PHE A 64 15.65 -16.71 15.69
C PHE A 64 14.90 -16.07 16.86
N CYS A 65 15.35 -14.89 17.29
CA CYS A 65 14.64 -14.10 18.28
C CYS A 65 13.32 -13.59 17.69
N ARG A 66 12.19 -13.98 18.29
CA ARG A 66 10.83 -13.59 17.87
C ARG A 66 10.60 -12.08 17.71
N ARG A 67 11.36 -11.23 18.42
CA ARG A 67 11.31 -9.78 18.25
C ARG A 67 12.19 -9.30 17.11
N CYS A 68 13.35 -9.93 16.89
CA CYS A 68 14.23 -9.63 15.76
C CYS A 68 13.68 -10.12 14.42
N THR A 69 12.84 -11.17 14.40
CA THR A 69 12.21 -11.67 13.16
C THR A 69 11.37 -10.61 12.46
N ARG A 70 10.78 -9.67 13.21
CA ARG A 70 10.01 -8.54 12.67
C ARG A 70 10.85 -7.51 11.92
N HIS A 71 12.18 -7.55 12.11
CA HIS A 71 13.14 -6.67 11.45
C HIS A 71 13.87 -7.37 10.30
N LEU A 72 13.63 -8.67 10.13
CA LEU A 72 14.09 -9.40 8.97
C LEU A 72 13.23 -8.97 7.79
N PRO A 73 13.81 -8.73 6.60
CA PRO A 73 13.03 -8.65 5.40
C PRO A 73 12.33 -10.00 5.23
N PRO A 74 11.12 -10.00 4.68
CA PRO A 74 10.32 -11.20 4.46
C PRO A 74 11.04 -12.26 3.62
N VAL A 75 12.08 -11.85 2.88
CA VAL A 75 13.04 -12.75 2.22
C VAL A 75 14.34 -12.77 3.04
N LEU A 76 14.42 -13.64 4.05
CA LEU A 76 15.71 -14.07 4.58
C LEU A 76 15.94 -15.54 4.30
N GLY A 77 16.85 -15.74 3.35
CA GLY A 77 17.27 -17.01 2.75
C GLY A 77 18.00 -16.77 1.43
N ARG A 78 17.79 -15.62 0.77
CA ARG A 78 18.52 -15.21 -0.42
C ARG A 78 18.99 -13.76 -0.28
N THR A 79 20.29 -13.54 -0.19
CA THR A 79 20.92 -12.30 -0.66
C THR A 79 20.71 -12.24 -2.17
N THR A 80 19.59 -11.71 -2.65
CA THR A 80 19.46 -11.42 -4.08
C THR A 80 20.26 -10.16 -4.37
N ALA A 81 21.47 -10.34 -4.90
CA ALA A 81 22.20 -9.29 -5.61
C ALA A 81 21.48 -8.86 -6.92
N GLY A 82 20.31 -9.44 -7.22
CA GLY A 82 19.49 -9.19 -8.40
C GLY A 82 18.05 -8.79 -8.07
N LEU A 83 17.31 -8.42 -9.12
CA LEU A 83 15.89 -8.10 -9.08
C LEU A 83 15.11 -9.34 -8.58
N VAL A 84 14.35 -9.19 -7.49
CA VAL A 84 13.42 -10.22 -7.01
C VAL A 84 12.32 -10.36 -8.05
N SER A 85 12.08 -11.57 -8.54
CA SER A 85 11.04 -11.77 -9.54
C SER A 85 9.64 -11.66 -8.90
N ARG A 86 8.65 -11.36 -9.74
CA ARG A 86 7.25 -11.35 -9.34
C ARG A 86 6.83 -12.69 -8.73
N ASP A 87 7.27 -13.80 -9.32
CA ASP A 87 6.88 -15.15 -8.91
C ASP A 87 7.55 -15.56 -7.60
N GLU A 88 8.79 -15.13 -7.37
CA GLU A 88 9.47 -15.31 -6.07
C GLU A 88 8.73 -14.56 -4.95
N THR A 89 8.25 -13.35 -5.24
CA THR A 89 7.45 -12.58 -4.29
C THR A 89 6.11 -13.29 -4.02
N ALA A 90 5.44 -13.79 -5.05
CA ALA A 90 4.18 -14.52 -4.90
C ALA A 90 4.35 -15.77 -4.02
N ALA A 91 5.41 -16.54 -4.26
CA ALA A 91 5.69 -17.76 -3.51
C ALA A 91 5.95 -17.49 -2.01
N VAL A 92 6.61 -16.38 -1.67
CA VAL A 92 6.91 -16.02 -0.27
C VAL A 92 5.65 -15.69 0.53
N TYR A 93 4.64 -15.14 -0.13
CA TYR A 93 3.42 -14.65 0.52
C TYR A 93 2.16 -15.43 0.12
N ALA A 94 2.32 -16.58 -0.54
CA ALA A 94 1.22 -17.34 -1.11
C ALA A 94 0.13 -17.69 -0.07
N ASP A 95 0.54 -17.88 1.18
CA ASP A 95 -0.34 -18.27 2.28
C ASP A 95 -1.05 -17.09 2.98
N LEU A 96 -0.78 -15.84 2.59
CA LEU A 96 -1.48 -14.70 3.18
C LEU A 96 -2.95 -14.71 2.78
N THR A 97 -3.82 -14.53 3.77
CA THR A 97 -5.25 -14.38 3.52
C THR A 97 -5.62 -12.92 3.27
N LEU A 98 -6.83 -12.69 2.73
CA LEU A 98 -7.37 -11.33 2.58
C LEU A 98 -7.49 -10.59 3.92
N ASP A 99 -7.73 -11.30 5.02
CA ASP A 99 -7.81 -10.73 6.37
C ASP A 99 -6.43 -10.31 6.90
N ASP A 100 -5.39 -11.10 6.63
CA ASP A 100 -4.00 -10.73 6.96
C ASP A 100 -3.59 -9.45 6.22
N LEU A 101 -3.94 -9.35 4.93
CA LEU A 101 -3.68 -8.16 4.12
C LEU A 101 -4.48 -6.96 4.61
N ARG A 102 -5.73 -7.15 5.05
CA ARG A 102 -6.55 -6.10 5.65
C ARG A 102 -5.92 -5.58 6.95
N GLN A 103 -5.38 -6.46 7.78
CA GLN A 103 -4.68 -6.08 9.00
C GLN A 103 -3.36 -5.35 8.70
N ALA A 104 -2.60 -5.83 7.72
CA ALA A 104 -1.37 -5.17 7.26
C ALA A 104 -1.65 -3.75 6.73
N LEU A 105 -2.75 -3.58 5.98
CA LEU A 105 -3.18 -2.26 5.47
C LEU A 105 -3.51 -1.29 6.61
N ALA A 106 -4.14 -1.76 7.68
CA ALA A 106 -4.45 -0.93 8.84
C ALA A 106 -3.18 -0.42 9.54
N TRP A 107 -2.09 -1.20 9.51
CA TRP A 107 -0.80 -0.82 10.09
C TRP A 107 0.09 0.02 9.18
N ALA A 108 -0.19 0.05 7.87
CA ALA A 108 0.58 0.83 6.90
C ALA A 108 0.59 2.33 7.26
N ARG A 109 1.77 2.92 7.40
CA ARG A 109 1.95 4.32 7.82
C ARG A 109 2.34 5.24 6.67
N THR A 110 2.82 4.68 5.57
CA THR A 110 3.22 5.43 4.38
C THR A 110 2.45 4.98 3.13
N VAL A 111 2.45 5.84 2.12
CA VAL A 111 1.84 5.56 0.82
C VAL A 111 2.46 4.30 0.20
N ASP A 112 3.78 4.15 0.28
CA ASP A 112 4.49 2.99 -0.26
C ASP A 112 4.14 1.69 0.46
N GLU A 113 3.97 1.73 1.78
CA GLU A 113 3.53 0.56 2.56
C GLU A 113 2.12 0.13 2.16
N ALA A 114 1.20 1.07 2.00
CA ALA A 114 -0.17 0.78 1.56
C ALA A 114 -0.22 0.27 0.10
N HIS A 115 0.63 0.82 -0.79
CA HIS A 115 0.79 0.32 -2.16
C HIS A 115 1.37 -1.09 -2.20
N GLY A 116 2.34 -1.39 -1.34
CA GLY A 116 2.91 -2.73 -1.21
C GLY A 116 1.85 -3.77 -0.84
N VAL A 117 0.93 -3.44 0.07
CA VAL A 117 -0.20 -4.32 0.42
C VAL A 117 -1.14 -4.53 -0.77
N GLY A 118 -1.49 -3.46 -1.49
CA GLY A 118 -2.31 -3.57 -2.71
C GLY A 118 -1.67 -4.43 -3.80
N TYR A 119 -0.34 -4.30 -3.98
CA TYR A 119 0.43 -5.11 -4.90
C TYR A 119 0.42 -6.59 -4.51
N LEU A 120 0.64 -6.91 -3.23
CA LEU A 120 0.57 -8.29 -2.73
C LEU A 120 -0.83 -8.88 -2.90
N ALA A 121 -1.89 -8.11 -2.62
CA ALA A 121 -3.26 -8.55 -2.84
C ALA A 121 -3.55 -8.89 -4.31
N LEU A 122 -3.05 -8.07 -5.25
CA LEU A 122 -3.14 -8.34 -6.68
C LEU A 122 -2.34 -9.58 -7.07
N LEU A 123 -1.17 -9.78 -6.48
CA LEU A 123 -0.26 -10.86 -6.82
C LEU A 123 -0.77 -12.23 -6.37
N ILE A 124 -1.31 -12.32 -5.15
CA ILE A 124 -1.70 -13.57 -4.49
C ILE A 124 -3.16 -13.93 -4.82
N HIS A 125 -4.06 -12.96 -4.75
CA HIS A 125 -5.51 -13.19 -4.90
C HIS A 125 -6.06 -12.69 -6.24
N GLY A 126 -5.19 -12.15 -7.11
CA GLY A 126 -5.59 -11.64 -8.41
C GLY A 126 -6.27 -10.27 -8.37
N PRO A 127 -6.73 -9.81 -9.54
CA PRO A 127 -7.33 -8.48 -9.69
C PRO A 127 -8.66 -8.38 -8.94
N ALA A 128 -8.91 -7.21 -8.36
CA ALA A 128 -10.23 -6.89 -7.84
C ALA A 128 -11.24 -6.85 -9.00
N PRO A 129 -12.50 -7.28 -8.78
CA PRO A 129 -13.55 -7.11 -9.77
C PRO A 129 -13.76 -5.63 -10.07
N LEU A 130 -14.22 -5.28 -11.29
CA LEU A 130 -14.46 -3.87 -11.66
C LEU A 130 -15.68 -3.28 -10.94
N HIS A 131 -16.67 -4.12 -10.65
CA HIS A 131 -17.91 -3.75 -9.98
C HIS A 131 -18.05 -4.52 -8.67
N ARG A 132 -18.82 -3.96 -7.74
CA ARG A 132 -19.13 -4.62 -6.47
C ARG A 132 -19.82 -5.96 -6.75
N PRO A 133 -19.19 -7.09 -6.39
CA PRO A 133 -19.79 -8.41 -6.61
C PRO A 133 -20.79 -8.74 -5.51
N THR A 134 -21.67 -9.71 -5.79
CA THR A 134 -22.58 -10.31 -4.80
C THR A 134 -22.01 -11.55 -4.11
N ASP A 135 -21.04 -12.20 -4.74
CA ASP A 135 -20.34 -13.37 -4.20
C ASP A 135 -19.45 -13.00 -3.00
N PRO A 136 -19.52 -13.71 -1.85
CA PRO A 136 -18.79 -13.37 -0.63
C PRO A 136 -17.26 -13.34 -0.80
N ALA A 137 -16.68 -14.29 -1.55
CA ALA A 137 -15.23 -14.38 -1.72
C ALA A 137 -14.71 -13.22 -2.58
N ARG A 138 -15.41 -12.91 -3.67
CA ARG A 138 -15.09 -11.76 -4.53
C ARG A 138 -15.37 -10.43 -3.82
N LEU A 139 -16.38 -10.38 -2.95
CA LEU A 139 -16.73 -9.19 -2.16
C LEU A 139 -15.61 -8.85 -1.19
N ALA A 140 -15.03 -9.82 -0.48
CA ALA A 140 -13.89 -9.59 0.40
C ALA A 140 -12.70 -8.95 -0.33
N ARG A 141 -12.40 -9.42 -1.56
CA ARG A 141 -11.34 -8.84 -2.39
C ARG A 141 -11.66 -7.42 -2.85
N TRP A 142 -12.92 -7.14 -3.22
CA TRP A 142 -13.40 -5.81 -3.60
C TRP A 142 -13.35 -4.83 -2.42
N ASP A 143 -13.72 -5.27 -1.23
CA ASP A 143 -13.69 -4.46 -0.02
C ASP A 143 -12.25 -4.12 0.39
N LEU A 144 -11.31 -5.07 0.27
CA LEU A 144 -9.88 -4.82 0.47
C LEU A 144 -9.34 -3.78 -0.53
N GLU A 145 -9.75 -3.86 -1.79
CA GLU A 145 -9.34 -2.89 -2.82
C GLU A 145 -9.83 -1.47 -2.47
N THR A 146 -11.12 -1.36 -2.14
CA THR A 146 -11.73 -0.10 -1.70
C THR A 146 -11.00 0.48 -0.49
N ALA A 147 -10.76 -0.35 0.53
CA ALA A 147 -10.03 0.04 1.72
C ALA A 147 -8.60 0.50 1.40
N THR A 148 -7.92 -0.15 0.45
CA THR A 148 -6.57 0.22 0.00
C THR A 148 -6.57 1.60 -0.64
N ARG A 149 -7.50 1.88 -1.54
CA ARG A 149 -7.66 3.21 -2.18
C ARG A 149 -7.96 4.30 -1.16
N ASP A 150 -8.83 4.01 -0.19
CA ASP A 150 -9.17 4.95 0.88
C ASP A 150 -8.00 5.21 1.81
N ARG A 151 -7.22 4.18 2.16
CA ARG A 151 -6.00 4.34 2.96
C ARG A 151 -4.96 5.17 2.21
N LEU A 152 -4.71 4.88 0.94
CA LEU A 152 -3.80 5.66 0.10
C LEU A 152 -4.23 7.12 0.02
N ARG A 153 -5.52 7.39 -0.17
CA ARG A 153 -6.07 8.75 -0.20
C ARG A 153 -5.81 9.49 1.12
N ARG A 154 -6.08 8.84 2.25
CA ARG A 154 -5.83 9.42 3.59
C ARG A 154 -4.35 9.69 3.83
N LEU A 155 -3.47 8.75 3.48
CA LEU A 155 -2.03 8.91 3.68
C LEU A 155 -1.43 9.99 2.78
N ARG A 156 -1.88 10.07 1.52
CA ARG A 156 -1.51 11.16 0.61
C ARG A 156 -1.95 12.51 1.16
N HIS A 157 -3.21 12.62 1.57
CA HIS A 157 -3.73 13.85 2.16
C HIS A 157 -2.99 14.25 3.46
N ALA A 158 -2.63 13.27 4.30
CA ALA A 158 -1.86 13.52 5.51
C ALA A 158 -0.41 13.96 5.23
N ALA A 159 0.15 13.59 4.08
CA ALA A 159 1.47 14.01 3.64
C ALA A 159 1.49 15.41 3.01
N LEU A 160 0.33 15.99 2.69
CA LEU A 160 0.24 17.33 2.10
C LEU A 160 0.56 18.42 3.14
N THR A 161 1.34 19.40 2.69
CA THR A 161 1.56 20.65 3.42
C THR A 161 0.24 21.42 3.60
N PRO A 162 0.16 22.36 4.57
CA PRO A 162 -1.03 23.20 4.73
C PRO A 162 -1.40 23.99 3.47
N GLU A 163 -0.40 24.47 2.72
CA GLU A 163 -0.58 25.24 1.49
C GLU A 163 -1.16 24.38 0.37
N GLU A 164 -0.62 23.17 0.17
CA GLU A 164 -1.15 22.21 -0.81
C GLU A 164 -2.59 21.76 -0.47
N ARG A 165 -2.94 21.68 0.82
CA ARG A 165 -4.32 21.40 1.25
C ARG A 165 -5.28 22.53 0.92
N ALA A 166 -4.87 23.79 1.09
CA ALA A 166 -5.67 24.94 0.70
C ALA A 166 -5.89 24.97 -0.82
N GLN A 167 -4.83 24.74 -1.60
CA GLN A 167 -4.91 24.66 -3.05
C GLN A 167 -5.85 23.55 -3.52
N ALA A 168 -5.73 22.34 -2.94
CA ALA A 168 -6.60 21.22 -3.28
C ALA A 168 -8.08 21.51 -2.95
N ALA A 169 -8.37 22.27 -1.88
CA ALA A 169 -9.73 22.69 -1.55
C ALA A 169 -10.30 23.69 -2.57
N ASP A 170 -9.49 24.65 -3.01
CA ASP A 170 -9.89 25.61 -4.05
C ASP A 170 -10.08 24.96 -5.42
N ASP A 171 -9.25 23.96 -5.76
CA ASP A 171 -9.42 23.15 -6.96
C ASP A 171 -10.70 22.32 -6.89
N ALA A 172 -10.99 21.70 -5.75
CA ALA A 172 -12.22 20.94 -5.54
C ALA A 172 -13.48 21.83 -5.65
N ARG A 173 -13.42 23.07 -5.14
CA ARG A 173 -14.51 24.06 -5.28
C ARG A 173 -14.75 24.39 -6.76
N ARG A 174 -13.69 24.71 -7.50
CA ARG A 174 -13.76 25.00 -8.94
C ARG A 174 -14.33 23.82 -9.74
N GLN A 175 -13.85 22.61 -9.45
CA GLN A 175 -14.36 21.39 -10.09
C GLN A 175 -15.86 21.16 -9.79
N ALA A 176 -16.32 21.43 -8.57
CA ALA A 176 -17.73 21.32 -8.22
C ALA A 176 -18.59 22.35 -8.96
N GLU A 177 -18.12 23.59 -9.09
CA GLU A 177 -18.78 24.64 -9.87
C GLU A 177 -18.84 24.29 -11.36
N ASP A 178 -17.75 23.76 -11.93
CA ASP A 178 -17.70 23.30 -13.31
C ASP A 178 -18.64 22.12 -13.55
N ALA A 179 -18.64 21.14 -12.65
CA ALA A 179 -19.55 20.00 -12.71
C ALA A 179 -21.02 20.44 -12.64
N ALA A 180 -21.35 21.40 -11.77
CA ALA A 180 -22.69 21.96 -11.68
C ALA A 180 -23.10 22.70 -12.98
N ARG A 181 -22.19 23.47 -13.58
CA ARG A 181 -22.42 24.14 -14.86
C ARG A 181 -22.66 23.15 -16.00
N VAL A 182 -21.87 22.10 -16.08
CA VAL A 182 -22.00 21.03 -17.07
C VAL A 182 -23.33 20.28 -16.87
N GLN A 183 -23.68 19.91 -15.65
CA GLN A 183 -24.96 19.27 -15.34
C GLN A 183 -26.15 20.16 -15.71
N ALA A 184 -26.10 21.45 -15.39
CA ALA A 184 -27.14 22.41 -15.78
C ALA A 184 -27.25 22.54 -17.31
N ALA A 185 -26.13 22.54 -18.03
CA ALA A 185 -26.12 22.55 -19.49
C ALA A 185 -26.74 21.26 -20.08
N HIS A 186 -26.39 20.09 -19.56
CA HIS A 186 -27.00 18.82 -19.98
C HIS A 186 -28.50 18.80 -19.70
N ALA A 187 -28.94 19.22 -18.50
CA ALA A 187 -30.36 19.29 -18.15
C ALA A 187 -31.14 20.24 -19.09
N ARG A 188 -30.53 21.37 -19.45
CA ARG A 188 -31.09 22.27 -20.47
C ARG A 188 -31.18 21.61 -21.84
N GLY A 189 -30.11 20.96 -22.30
CA GLY A 189 -30.08 20.22 -23.57
C GLY A 189 -31.18 19.16 -23.65
N TYR A 190 -31.26 18.28 -22.64
CA TYR A 190 -32.33 17.27 -22.57
C TYR A 190 -33.74 17.89 -22.56
N ARG A 191 -33.91 19.05 -21.91
CA ARG A 191 -35.19 19.76 -21.91
C ARG A 191 -35.51 20.29 -23.32
N MET A 192 -34.55 20.89 -24.02
CA MET A 192 -34.71 21.38 -25.39
C MET A 192 -35.02 20.25 -26.37
N ASP A 193 -34.33 19.12 -26.28
CA ASP A 193 -34.58 17.93 -27.10
C ASP A 193 -36.01 17.43 -26.90
N ARG A 194 -36.45 17.32 -25.64
CA ARG A 194 -37.82 16.91 -25.30
C ARG A 194 -38.88 17.87 -25.85
N ILE A 195 -38.61 19.18 -25.83
CA ILE A 195 -39.52 20.20 -26.38
C ILE A 195 -39.57 20.09 -27.90
N THR A 196 -38.42 19.91 -28.54
CA THR A 196 -38.29 19.72 -30.00
C THR A 196 -39.06 18.49 -30.45
N ASP A 197 -38.93 17.37 -29.74
CA ASP A 197 -39.69 16.15 -30.00
C ASP A 197 -41.20 16.36 -29.88
N ARG A 198 -41.67 17.07 -28.84
CA ARG A 198 -43.09 17.40 -28.69
C ARG A 198 -43.60 18.24 -29.85
N ARG A 199 -42.82 19.25 -30.26
CA ARG A 199 -43.14 20.10 -31.41
C ARG A 199 -43.23 19.29 -32.71
N ASN A 200 -42.26 18.40 -32.95
CA ASN A 200 -42.22 17.55 -34.15
C ASN A 200 -43.40 16.57 -34.20
N ARG A 201 -43.91 16.14 -33.03
CA ARG A 201 -45.13 15.32 -32.90
C ARG A 201 -46.43 16.12 -32.98
N GLY A 202 -46.37 17.43 -33.25
CA GLY A 202 -47.54 18.31 -33.31
C GLY A 202 -48.22 18.56 -31.97
N GLN A 203 -47.58 18.23 -30.85
CA GLN A 203 -48.14 18.45 -29.52
C GLN A 203 -48.03 19.91 -29.10
N TYR A 204 -48.95 20.36 -28.23
CA TYR A 204 -48.89 21.70 -27.66
C TYR A 204 -47.60 21.88 -26.83
N VAL A 205 -46.83 22.92 -27.19
CA VAL A 205 -45.67 23.39 -26.42
C VAL A 205 -46.05 24.67 -25.69
N PRO A 206 -45.95 24.74 -24.35
CA PRO A 206 -46.21 25.95 -23.59
C PRO A 206 -45.29 27.11 -23.98
N THR A 207 -45.76 28.34 -23.82
CA THR A 207 -45.04 29.56 -24.24
C THR A 207 -43.64 29.66 -23.63
N TRP A 208 -43.51 29.40 -22.32
CA TRP A 208 -42.21 29.42 -21.62
C TRP A 208 -41.22 28.34 -22.09
N ASP A 209 -41.70 27.25 -22.69
CA ASP A 209 -40.85 26.21 -23.30
C ASP A 209 -40.48 26.58 -24.75
N ARG A 210 -41.26 27.43 -25.43
CA ARG A 210 -40.90 27.96 -26.77
C ARG A 210 -39.81 29.01 -26.68
N ASP A 211 -39.82 29.84 -25.64
CA ASP A 211 -38.80 30.87 -25.44
C ASP A 211 -37.42 30.24 -25.23
N LEU A 212 -37.37 29.07 -24.60
CA LEU A 212 -36.18 28.23 -24.46
C LEU A 212 -35.59 27.70 -25.78
N LEU A 213 -36.35 27.65 -26.87
CA LEU A 213 -35.86 27.26 -28.20
C LEU A 213 -35.35 28.46 -29.02
N ARG A 214 -35.56 29.68 -28.54
CA ARG A 214 -35.20 30.94 -29.23
C ARG A 214 -33.90 31.55 -28.70
N THR A 215 -33.51 31.19 -27.49
CA THR A 215 -32.21 31.48 -26.87
C THR A 215 -31.18 30.43 -27.24
#